data_AF-A0AAV1D3Q1-F1
#
_entry.id   AF-A0AAV1D3Q1-F1
#
_cell.length_a   1.000
_cell.length_b   1.000
_cell.length_c   1.000
_cell.angle_alpha   90.00
_cell.angle_beta   90.00
_cell.angle_gamma   90.00
#
_symmetry.space_group_name_H-M   'P 1'
#
loop_
_entity.id
_entity.type
_entity.pdbx_description
1 polymer ?
#
loop_
_entity_poly.entity_id
_entity_poly.type
_entity_poly.pdbx_seq_one_letter_code
_entity_poly.pdbx_strand_id
1 'polypeptide(L)'
;MVPKAFMFEDFTEKAIKVIMLAQEEARRMCHDFVGLEHMLLGQIDHILLGLIREGEEDTVGGVGVIEKSGGNPGEIQARVIGIVSNIEESDSVAKMTKDNSVNVLLEEYGTNLTELAKQGKLDPAIGRQELIDCVIRTLCTRAEKSPVLIGEDGVEETAIVEGLAQRKGLQMVMFLNMRLLIAEEENRGEKLKKLMEMIKRSGDYILFIDEVLTFFGDAGEMEGAVDAATILKPVLCRGELQCIGATTLDEYKLYIEKDPALERQFRPVKVLKYSIDETVEILKGFRKQYEIWVYFLKRSEANRRSLLRAAAAMVLKTELCRFSGAKIYPGKGIRFVRADSQVFLFANSKCKRYFHNRLKPSKLTWTAMYRKQHKKDIAQEAVKKRRRTTKKPYSRSIVGATLEVIQKRRTEKAEVRDAAREAALREIKERIKKTKDEKKAKKAEVMAKSQKGGSKGNVPKGAAPKGPKLGGGGGKR
;
A
#
# COMPACT_ATOMS: atom_id res chain seq x y z
N MET A 1 -20.18 -20.40 41.58
CA MET A 1 -19.96 -21.84 41.32
C MET A 1 -21.07 -22.28 40.38
N VAL A 2 -20.79 -22.39 39.08
CA VAL A 2 -21.78 -22.87 38.10
C VAL A 2 -21.65 -24.40 38.04
N PRO A 3 -22.74 -25.18 38.15
CA PRO A 3 -22.63 -26.63 38.20
C PRO A 3 -22.13 -27.17 36.87
N LYS A 4 -21.14 -28.03 36.96
CA LYS A 4 -20.43 -28.66 35.85
C LYS A 4 -20.85 -30.13 35.79
N ALA A 5 -22.05 -30.39 35.28
CA ALA A 5 -22.61 -31.71 34.94
C ALA A 5 -23.99 -31.45 34.30
N PHE A 6 -24.48 -32.07 33.21
CA PHE A 6 -24.09 -33.24 32.42
C PHE A 6 -24.49 -32.95 30.95
N MET A 7 -23.59 -33.07 29.98
CA MET A 7 -23.86 -32.77 28.55
C MET A 7 -24.56 -33.94 27.81
N PHE A 8 -24.97 -34.99 28.53
CA PHE A 8 -25.42 -36.26 27.95
C PHE A 8 -26.62 -36.89 28.69
N GLU A 9 -27.43 -36.12 29.42
CA GLU A 9 -28.58 -36.66 30.18
C GLU A 9 -29.63 -37.36 29.31
N ASP A 10 -29.74 -36.96 28.03
CA ASP A 10 -30.71 -37.52 27.08
C ASP A 10 -30.17 -38.74 26.30
N PHE A 11 -28.90 -39.10 26.46
CA PHE A 11 -28.27 -40.20 25.73
C PHE A 11 -28.12 -41.44 26.60
N THR A 12 -28.37 -42.61 26.02
CA THR A 12 -28.05 -43.88 26.68
C THR A 12 -26.54 -43.98 26.90
N GLU A 13 -26.12 -44.64 27.97
CA GLU A 13 -24.68 -44.84 28.27
C GLU A 13 -23.91 -45.47 27.10
N LYS A 14 -24.59 -46.27 26.28
CA LYS A 14 -24.06 -46.88 25.06
C LYS A 14 -23.86 -45.87 23.94
N ALA A 15 -24.81 -44.97 23.71
CA ALA A 15 -24.67 -43.89 22.74
C ALA A 15 -23.52 -42.93 23.10
N ILE A 16 -23.31 -42.67 24.40
CA ILE A 16 -22.18 -41.86 24.89
C ILE A 16 -20.86 -42.55 24.55
N LYS A 17 -20.74 -43.86 24.77
CA LYS A 17 -19.53 -44.63 24.41
C LYS A 17 -19.25 -44.59 22.91
N VAL A 18 -20.26 -44.71 22.06
CA VAL A 18 -20.12 -44.60 20.59
C VAL A 18 -19.58 -43.23 20.18
N ILE A 19 -20.10 -42.15 20.76
CA ILE A 19 -19.63 -40.79 20.48
C ILE A 19 -18.16 -40.60 20.95
N MET A 20 -17.80 -41.16 22.10
CA MET A 20 -16.42 -41.12 22.59
C MET A 20 -15.45 -41.85 21.67
N LEU A 21 -15.84 -43.03 21.17
CA LEU A 21 -15.06 -43.80 20.18
C LEU A 21 -14.95 -43.05 18.85
N ALA A 22 -16.04 -42.43 18.38
CA ALA A 22 -16.03 -41.59 17.18
C ALA A 22 -15.06 -40.39 17.31
N GLN A 23 -15.00 -39.78 18.49
CA GLN A 23 -14.05 -38.70 18.77
C GLN A 23 -12.59 -39.20 18.85
N GLU A 24 -12.37 -40.45 19.24
CA GLU A 24 -11.06 -41.07 19.21
C GLU A 24 -10.62 -41.40 17.78
N GLU A 25 -11.54 -41.90 16.95
CA GLU A 25 -11.29 -42.15 15.52
C GLU A 25 -11.00 -40.87 14.74
N ALA A 26 -11.78 -39.81 14.97
CA ALA A 26 -11.49 -38.48 14.40
C ALA A 26 -10.07 -38.00 14.79
N ARG A 27 -9.65 -38.25 16.03
CA ARG A 27 -8.28 -37.92 16.49
C ARG A 27 -7.22 -38.81 15.85
N ARG A 28 -7.48 -40.10 15.66
CA ARG A 28 -6.57 -41.04 14.98
C ARG A 28 -6.34 -40.66 13.52
N MET A 29 -7.38 -40.16 12.86
CA MET A 29 -7.31 -39.64 11.49
C MET A 29 -6.89 -38.16 11.41
N CYS A 30 -6.55 -37.52 12.54
CA CYS A 30 -6.13 -36.12 12.63
C CYS A 30 -7.16 -35.11 12.09
N HIS A 31 -8.46 -35.37 12.28
CA HIS A 31 -9.53 -34.44 11.90
C HIS A 31 -9.95 -33.56 13.09
N ASP A 32 -10.11 -32.26 12.84
CA ASP A 32 -10.49 -31.27 13.85
C ASP A 32 -11.99 -31.33 14.21
N PHE A 33 -12.80 -32.06 13.43
CA PHE A 33 -14.25 -32.21 13.62
C PHE A 33 -14.68 -33.68 13.54
N VAL A 34 -15.80 -34.01 14.17
CA VAL A 34 -16.39 -35.36 14.12
C VAL A 34 -17.44 -35.39 13.01
N GLY A 35 -17.11 -36.00 11.87
CA GLY A 35 -18.03 -36.24 10.76
C GLY A 35 -18.87 -37.51 10.91
N LEU A 36 -19.65 -37.82 9.87
CA LEU A 36 -20.56 -38.97 9.85
C LEU A 36 -19.79 -40.30 9.75
N GLU A 37 -18.68 -40.28 9.03
CA GLU A 37 -17.71 -41.35 8.88
C GLU A 37 -17.09 -41.75 10.22
N HIS A 38 -16.74 -40.78 11.08
CA HIS A 38 -16.24 -41.04 12.43
C HIS A 38 -17.31 -41.63 13.34
N MET A 39 -18.54 -41.15 13.22
CA MET A 39 -19.68 -41.68 13.98
C MET A 39 -19.94 -43.15 13.60
N LEU A 40 -19.85 -43.47 12.31
CA LEU A 40 -20.05 -44.80 11.79
C LEU A 40 -18.91 -45.75 12.19
N LEU A 41 -17.65 -45.29 12.15
CA LEU A 41 -16.50 -46.04 12.66
C LEU A 41 -16.58 -46.27 14.18
N GLY A 42 -16.93 -45.25 14.96
CA GLY A 42 -17.13 -45.38 16.40
C GLY A 42 -18.24 -46.37 16.77
N GLN A 43 -19.28 -46.49 15.92
CA GLN A 43 -20.33 -47.48 16.10
C GLN A 43 -19.86 -48.90 15.74
N ILE A 44 -19.04 -49.06 14.70
CA ILE A 44 -18.44 -50.35 14.34
C ILE A 44 -17.46 -50.82 15.42
N ASP A 45 -16.61 -49.94 15.94
CA ASP A 45 -15.67 -50.25 17.02
C ASP A 45 -16.39 -50.65 18.30
N HIS A 46 -17.49 -49.98 18.65
CA HIS A 46 -18.32 -50.36 19.78
C HIS A 46 -18.89 -51.78 19.60
N ILE A 47 -19.28 -52.16 18.37
CA ILE A 47 -19.78 -53.50 18.05
C ILE A 47 -18.66 -54.55 18.14
N LEU A 48 -17.49 -54.29 17.55
CA LEU A 48 -16.34 -55.19 17.60
C LEU A 48 -15.84 -55.41 19.02
N LEU A 49 -15.77 -54.35 19.83
CA LEU A 49 -15.42 -54.45 21.25
C LEU A 49 -16.45 -55.23 22.07
N GLY A 50 -17.73 -55.15 21.69
CA GLY A 50 -18.81 -55.95 22.27
C GLY A 50 -18.68 -57.44 21.94
N LEU A 51 -18.31 -57.77 20.69
CA LEU A 51 -18.11 -59.16 20.24
C LEU A 51 -16.90 -59.83 20.91
N ILE A 52 -15.81 -59.09 21.15
CA ILE A 52 -14.59 -59.62 21.77
C ILE A 52 -14.78 -59.90 23.29
N ARG A 53 -15.75 -59.21 23.93
CA ARG A 53 -15.91 -59.25 25.39
C ARG A 53 -16.94 -60.25 25.92
N GLU A 54 -17.51 -61.12 25.08
CA GLU A 54 -18.45 -62.22 25.43
C GLU A 54 -19.22 -61.98 26.74
N GLY A 55 -20.31 -61.19 26.71
CA GLY A 55 -21.15 -61.04 27.91
C GLY A 55 -22.22 -59.95 27.99
N GLU A 56 -22.39 -59.08 26.99
CA GLU A 56 -23.54 -58.15 26.95
C GLU A 56 -24.44 -58.48 25.76
N GLU A 57 -25.51 -59.24 26.00
CA GLU A 57 -26.52 -59.63 24.99
C GLU A 57 -27.34 -58.44 24.44
N ASP A 58 -27.23 -57.25 25.03
CA ASP A 58 -27.94 -56.06 24.58
C ASP A 58 -27.02 -55.11 23.81
N THR A 59 -26.60 -55.51 22.63
CA THR A 59 -25.98 -54.56 21.69
C THR A 59 -27.05 -53.55 21.23
N VAL A 60 -26.70 -52.25 21.19
CA VAL A 60 -27.57 -51.24 20.53
C VAL A 60 -27.86 -51.79 19.14
N GLY A 61 -29.14 -51.83 18.73
CA GLY A 61 -29.70 -52.68 17.66
C GLY A 61 -29.08 -52.63 16.25
N GLY A 62 -27.88 -52.08 16.06
CA GLY A 62 -27.07 -52.13 14.85
C GLY A 62 -26.43 -53.50 14.57
N VAL A 63 -26.14 -54.35 15.57
CA VAL A 63 -25.57 -55.70 15.31
C VAL A 63 -26.57 -56.56 14.53
N GLY A 64 -27.83 -56.55 14.97
CA GLY A 64 -28.91 -57.24 14.26
C GLY A 64 -29.25 -56.65 12.88
N VAL A 65 -28.80 -55.44 12.54
CA VAL A 65 -29.00 -54.85 11.20
C VAL A 65 -27.84 -55.19 10.27
N ILE A 66 -26.60 -55.16 10.79
CA ILE A 66 -25.40 -55.47 10.00
C ILE A 66 -25.32 -56.97 9.70
N GLU A 67 -25.64 -57.84 10.68
CA GLU A 67 -25.72 -59.29 10.46
C GLU A 67 -26.84 -59.68 9.49
N LYS A 68 -28.02 -59.03 9.59
CA LYS A 68 -29.12 -59.24 8.62
C LYS A 68 -28.77 -58.77 7.21
N SER A 69 -27.85 -57.83 7.07
CA SER A 69 -27.34 -57.34 5.79
C SER A 69 -26.16 -58.15 5.23
N GLY A 70 -25.67 -59.15 5.97
CA GLY A 70 -24.60 -60.05 5.53
C GLY A 70 -23.20 -59.42 5.43
N GLY A 71 -22.97 -58.27 6.08
CA GLY A 71 -21.69 -57.57 6.03
C GLY A 71 -20.79 -57.91 7.22
N ASN A 72 -19.53 -58.26 6.97
CA ASN A 72 -18.52 -58.40 8.02
C ASN A 72 -18.11 -57.01 8.55
N PRO A 73 -18.22 -56.72 9.86
CA PRO A 73 -17.86 -55.42 10.42
C PRO A 73 -16.42 -54.98 10.10
N GLY A 74 -15.47 -55.93 10.02
CA GLY A 74 -14.08 -55.63 9.67
C GLY A 74 -13.90 -55.20 8.20
N GLU A 75 -14.69 -55.75 7.29
CA GLU A 75 -14.66 -55.35 5.88
C GLU A 75 -15.29 -53.98 5.65
N ILE A 76 -16.36 -53.67 6.38
CA ILE A 76 -17.01 -52.35 6.34
C ILE A 76 -16.05 -51.29 6.89
N GLN A 77 -15.36 -51.56 8.00
CA GLN A 77 -14.35 -50.66 8.55
C GLN A 77 -13.22 -50.39 7.55
N ALA A 78 -12.65 -51.44 6.96
CA ALA A 78 -11.58 -51.30 5.96
C ALA A 78 -12.03 -50.52 4.72
N ARG A 79 -13.28 -50.72 4.27
CA ARG A 79 -13.85 -50.00 3.13
C ARG A 79 -14.14 -48.54 3.44
N VAL A 80 -14.61 -48.22 4.65
CA VAL A 80 -14.86 -46.84 5.09
C VAL A 80 -13.54 -46.10 5.23
N ILE A 81 -12.54 -46.69 5.89
CA ILE A 81 -11.19 -46.10 6.00
C ILE A 81 -10.61 -45.87 4.60
N GLY A 82 -10.70 -46.86 3.71
CA GLY A 82 -10.24 -46.72 2.32
C GLY A 82 -10.96 -45.62 1.54
N ILE A 83 -12.26 -45.45 1.72
CA ILE A 83 -13.03 -44.37 1.07
C ILE A 83 -12.64 -43.01 1.66
N VAL A 84 -12.52 -42.89 2.98
CA VAL A 84 -12.10 -41.65 3.65
C VAL A 84 -10.71 -41.25 3.20
N SER A 85 -9.74 -42.16 3.20
CA SER A 85 -8.38 -41.89 2.72
C SER A 85 -8.32 -41.54 1.23
N ASN A 86 -9.14 -42.17 0.39
CA ASN A 86 -9.20 -41.82 -1.05
C ASN A 86 -9.92 -40.48 -1.31
N ILE A 87 -10.93 -40.12 -0.51
CA ILE A 87 -11.54 -38.79 -0.54
C ILE A 87 -10.49 -37.75 -0.12
N GLU A 88 -9.67 -38.04 0.89
CA GLU A 88 -8.56 -37.17 1.27
C GLU A 88 -7.49 -37.05 0.19
N GLU A 89 -7.08 -38.13 -0.47
CA GLU A 89 -6.10 -38.04 -1.58
C GLU A 89 -6.66 -37.28 -2.79
N SER A 90 -7.95 -37.40 -3.07
CA SER A 90 -8.60 -36.67 -4.17
C SER A 90 -8.90 -35.21 -3.84
N ASP A 91 -9.23 -34.86 -2.59
CA ASP A 91 -9.44 -33.47 -2.15
C ASP A 91 -8.13 -32.75 -1.79
N SER A 92 -7.08 -33.43 -1.34
CA SER A 92 -5.81 -32.79 -0.98
C SER A 92 -4.89 -32.59 -2.19
N VAL A 93 -4.83 -33.53 -3.14
CA VAL A 93 -3.96 -33.39 -4.32
C VAL A 93 -4.58 -32.47 -5.39
N ALA A 94 -5.91 -32.48 -5.56
CA ALA A 94 -6.59 -31.59 -6.52
C ALA A 94 -6.65 -30.12 -6.06
N LYS A 95 -6.67 -29.87 -4.74
CA LYS A 95 -6.73 -28.52 -4.15
C LYS A 95 -5.34 -27.93 -3.93
N MET A 96 -4.32 -28.73 -3.61
CA MET A 96 -2.97 -28.22 -3.32
C MET A 96 -2.09 -27.94 -4.56
N THR A 97 -2.34 -28.61 -5.70
CA THR A 97 -1.51 -28.41 -6.92
C THR A 97 -2.13 -27.45 -7.95
N LYS A 98 -3.47 -27.32 -7.99
CA LYS A 98 -4.17 -26.44 -8.93
C LYS A 98 -4.34 -25.02 -8.40
N ASP A 99 -4.67 -24.84 -7.12
CA ASP A 99 -4.80 -23.51 -6.50
C ASP A 99 -3.45 -22.80 -6.30
N ASN A 100 -2.33 -23.53 -6.20
CA ASN A 100 -1.01 -22.90 -6.02
C ASN A 100 -0.60 -22.07 -7.24
N SER A 101 -0.82 -22.54 -8.47
CA SER A 101 -0.53 -21.73 -9.67
C SER A 101 -1.48 -20.53 -9.82
N VAL A 102 -2.72 -20.69 -9.38
CA VAL A 102 -3.77 -19.65 -9.43
C VAL A 102 -3.47 -18.55 -8.43
N ASN A 103 -3.17 -18.90 -7.18
CA ASN A 103 -2.78 -17.93 -6.17
C ASN A 103 -1.45 -17.26 -6.51
N VAL A 104 -0.46 -17.96 -7.07
CA VAL A 104 0.83 -17.33 -7.42
C VAL A 104 0.68 -16.22 -8.47
N LEU A 105 -0.08 -16.44 -9.54
CA LEU A 105 -0.34 -15.40 -10.56
C LEU A 105 -1.23 -14.27 -10.02
N LEU A 106 -2.22 -14.60 -9.18
CA LEU A 106 -3.09 -13.61 -8.56
C LEU A 106 -2.39 -12.78 -7.49
N GLU A 107 -1.42 -13.34 -6.77
CA GLU A 107 -0.58 -12.64 -5.79
C GLU A 107 0.49 -11.77 -6.45
N GLU A 108 0.96 -12.14 -7.64
CA GLU A 108 1.94 -11.36 -8.39
C GLU A 108 1.35 -10.02 -8.89
N TYR A 109 0.11 -10.04 -9.39
CA TYR A 109 -0.54 -8.87 -10.01
C TYR A 109 -1.68 -8.27 -9.20
N GLY A 110 -2.19 -9.00 -8.21
CA GLY A 110 -3.36 -8.64 -7.43
C GLY A 110 -3.12 -8.71 -5.93
N THR A 111 -4.02 -8.08 -5.18
CA THR A 111 -4.02 -8.12 -3.71
C THR A 111 -5.38 -8.56 -3.24
N ASN A 112 -5.43 -9.64 -2.45
CA ASN A 112 -6.67 -10.16 -1.89
C ASN A 112 -7.15 -9.28 -0.73
N LEU A 113 -8.11 -8.39 -1.00
CA LEU A 113 -8.64 -7.47 0.00
C LEU A 113 -9.44 -8.20 1.08
N THR A 114 -10.14 -9.27 0.71
CA THR A 114 -10.95 -10.04 1.66
C THR A 114 -10.06 -10.78 2.68
N GLU A 115 -8.90 -11.26 2.25
CA GLU A 115 -7.93 -11.86 3.17
C GLU A 115 -7.30 -10.81 4.10
N LEU A 116 -6.93 -9.63 3.56
CA LEU A 116 -6.47 -8.51 4.38
C LEU A 116 -7.53 -8.06 5.40
N ALA A 117 -8.81 -8.11 5.02
CA ALA A 117 -9.94 -7.85 5.91
C ALA A 117 -10.02 -8.88 7.04
N LYS A 118 -9.90 -10.18 6.74
CA LYS A 118 -9.85 -11.26 7.73
C LYS A 118 -8.67 -11.10 8.70
N GLN A 119 -7.53 -10.65 8.19
CA GLN A 119 -6.32 -10.37 8.99
C GLN A 119 -6.43 -9.06 9.80
N GLY A 120 -7.48 -8.26 9.60
CA GLY A 120 -7.67 -6.98 10.29
C GLY A 120 -6.67 -5.90 9.89
N LYS A 121 -6.08 -6.00 8.69
CA LYS A 121 -5.09 -5.05 8.16
C LYS A 121 -5.72 -3.87 7.40
N LEU A 122 -6.99 -3.98 7.03
CA LEU A 122 -7.72 -2.91 6.34
C LEU A 122 -8.25 -1.87 7.32
N ASP A 123 -8.38 -0.63 6.84
CA ASP A 123 -8.93 0.48 7.60
C ASP A 123 -10.47 0.41 7.67
N PRO A 124 -11.09 0.77 8.81
CA PRO A 124 -12.54 0.65 8.95
C PRO A 124 -13.27 1.62 8.02
N ALA A 125 -14.19 1.10 7.20
CA ALA A 125 -15.02 1.92 6.34
C ALA A 125 -16.13 2.63 7.15
N ILE A 126 -15.89 3.90 7.50
CA ILE A 126 -16.79 4.73 8.32
C ILE A 126 -17.60 5.67 7.42
N GLY A 127 -18.89 5.86 7.72
CA GLY A 127 -19.73 6.87 7.05
C GLY A 127 -20.17 6.52 5.62
N ARG A 128 -19.83 5.33 5.08
CA ARG A 128 -20.17 4.92 3.71
C ARG A 128 -21.01 3.65 3.60
N GLN A 129 -21.73 3.29 4.67
CA GLN A 129 -22.54 2.08 4.71
C GLN A 129 -23.60 2.04 3.60
N GLU A 130 -24.29 3.15 3.35
CA GLU A 130 -25.33 3.21 2.32
C GLU A 130 -24.79 2.98 0.89
N LEU A 131 -23.57 3.46 0.63
CA LEU A 131 -22.88 3.25 -0.65
C LEU A 131 -22.41 1.81 -0.78
N ILE A 132 -21.84 1.22 0.28
CA ILE A 132 -21.46 -0.19 0.31
C ILE A 132 -22.69 -1.07 0.06
N ASP A 133 -23.81 -0.80 0.72
CA ASP A 133 -25.07 -1.52 0.50
C ASP A 133 -25.61 -1.33 -0.92
N CYS A 134 -25.40 -0.16 -1.54
CA CYS A 134 -25.75 0.09 -2.94
C CYS A 134 -24.91 -0.75 -3.90
N VAL A 135 -23.61 -0.86 -3.63
CA VAL A 135 -22.66 -1.71 -4.38
C VAL A 135 -23.05 -3.18 -4.24
N ILE A 136 -23.32 -3.65 -3.01
CA ILE A 136 -23.79 -5.03 -2.75
C ILE A 136 -25.08 -5.31 -3.51
N ARG A 137 -26.08 -4.42 -3.40
CA ARG A 137 -27.35 -4.56 -4.11
C ARG A 137 -27.16 -4.67 -5.62
N THR A 138 -26.17 -3.95 -6.16
CA THR A 138 -25.84 -3.99 -7.59
C THR A 138 -25.22 -5.33 -7.98
N LEU A 139 -24.22 -5.79 -7.22
CA LEU A 139 -23.52 -7.05 -7.46
C LEU A 139 -24.46 -8.27 -7.34
N CYS A 140 -25.42 -8.24 -6.42
CA CYS A 140 -26.38 -9.32 -6.22
C CYS A 140 -27.57 -9.27 -7.20
N THR A 141 -27.61 -8.36 -8.18
CA THR A 141 -28.71 -8.32 -9.15
C THR A 141 -28.63 -9.46 -10.16
N ARG A 142 -29.78 -9.97 -10.58
CA ARG A 142 -29.91 -11.03 -11.60
C ARG A 142 -29.37 -10.65 -12.99
N ALA A 143 -29.11 -9.37 -13.22
CA ALA A 143 -28.56 -8.85 -14.46
C ALA A 143 -27.03 -8.76 -14.45
N GLU A 144 -26.37 -9.22 -13.37
CA GLU A 144 -24.91 -9.32 -13.21
C GLU A 144 -24.16 -8.02 -13.56
N LYS A 145 -24.77 -6.87 -13.28
CA LYS A 145 -24.17 -5.59 -13.60
C LYS A 145 -22.99 -5.28 -12.69
N SER A 146 -21.91 -4.80 -13.29
CA SER A 146 -20.71 -4.33 -12.61
C SER A 146 -20.92 -2.89 -12.10
N PRO A 147 -20.75 -2.59 -10.79
CA PRO A 147 -20.84 -1.23 -10.28
C PRO A 147 -19.62 -0.39 -10.69
N VAL A 148 -19.86 0.86 -11.08
CA VAL A 148 -18.82 1.87 -11.34
C VAL A 148 -18.98 3.00 -10.35
N LEU A 149 -18.00 3.16 -9.46
CA LEU A 149 -17.85 4.28 -8.57
C LEU A 149 -17.40 5.49 -9.39
N ILE A 150 -18.20 6.55 -9.35
CA ILE A 150 -17.94 7.81 -10.05
C ILE A 150 -17.74 8.90 -9.01
N GLY A 151 -16.50 9.36 -8.85
CA GLY A 151 -16.10 10.37 -7.89
C GLY A 151 -15.11 11.37 -8.48
N GLU A 152 -14.83 12.41 -7.69
CA GLU A 152 -13.70 13.28 -7.95
C GLU A 152 -12.44 12.72 -7.28
N ASP A 153 -11.27 13.11 -7.76
CA ASP A 153 -9.99 12.70 -7.16
C ASP A 153 -9.93 13.00 -5.66
N GLY A 154 -9.51 12.00 -4.88
CA GLY A 154 -9.36 12.13 -3.43
C GLY A 154 -10.62 11.85 -2.62
N VAL A 155 -11.70 11.37 -3.24
CA VAL A 155 -12.90 10.89 -2.55
C VAL A 155 -12.71 9.46 -2.01
N GLU A 156 -11.53 8.84 -2.07
CA GLU A 156 -11.25 7.52 -1.48
C GLU A 156 -12.23 6.40 -1.92
N GLU A 157 -12.42 6.22 -3.23
CA GLU A 157 -13.28 5.17 -3.78
C GLU A 157 -12.83 3.77 -3.34
N THR A 158 -11.52 3.56 -3.21
CA THR A 158 -10.89 2.37 -2.65
C THR A 158 -11.42 2.02 -1.25
N ALA A 159 -11.70 3.00 -0.39
CA ALA A 159 -12.20 2.76 0.95
C ALA A 159 -13.61 2.12 0.96
N ILE A 160 -14.41 2.35 -0.09
CA ILE A 160 -15.72 1.69 -0.25
C ILE A 160 -15.52 0.21 -0.53
N VAL A 161 -14.54 -0.13 -1.36
CA VAL A 161 -14.22 -1.52 -1.73
C VAL A 161 -13.56 -2.26 -0.58
N GLU A 162 -12.70 -1.59 0.19
CA GLU A 162 -12.17 -2.16 1.44
C GLU A 162 -13.29 -2.42 2.45
N GLY A 163 -14.25 -1.50 2.56
CA GLY A 163 -15.46 -1.67 3.37
C GLY A 163 -16.33 -2.83 2.89
N LEU A 164 -16.43 -3.03 1.58
CA LEU A 164 -17.10 -4.18 0.99
C LEU A 164 -16.38 -5.49 1.37
N ALA A 165 -15.06 -5.53 1.27
CA ALA A 165 -14.25 -6.70 1.63
C ALA A 165 -14.33 -7.06 3.12
N GLN A 166 -14.63 -6.09 3.99
CA GLN A 166 -14.88 -6.31 5.42
C GLN A 166 -16.25 -6.93 5.72
N ARG A 167 -17.21 -6.85 4.80
CA ARG A 167 -18.53 -7.48 4.98
C ARG A 167 -18.40 -8.98 4.77
N LYS A 168 -18.79 -9.76 5.78
CA LYS A 168 -18.78 -11.23 5.73
C LYS A 168 -19.89 -11.74 4.79
N GLY A 169 -19.60 -12.82 4.06
CA GLY A 169 -20.58 -13.53 3.23
C GLY A 169 -20.65 -13.09 1.77
N LEU A 170 -19.76 -12.19 1.33
CA LEU A 170 -19.60 -11.83 -0.07
C LEU A 170 -18.49 -12.66 -0.73
N GLN A 171 -18.55 -12.74 -2.05
CA GLN A 171 -17.51 -13.32 -2.91
C GLN A 171 -16.14 -12.68 -2.68
N MET A 172 -15.09 -13.35 -3.13
CA MET A 172 -13.71 -12.95 -2.88
C MET A 172 -13.35 -11.69 -3.67
N VAL A 173 -13.22 -10.55 -2.98
CA VAL A 173 -12.81 -9.28 -3.59
C VAL A 173 -11.28 -9.23 -3.73
N MET A 174 -10.81 -9.03 -4.96
CA MET A 174 -9.40 -8.84 -5.28
C MET A 174 -9.16 -7.48 -5.93
N PHE A 175 -8.14 -6.77 -5.47
CA PHE A 175 -7.64 -5.58 -6.14
C PHE A 175 -6.67 -5.99 -7.25
N LEU A 176 -6.87 -5.49 -8.46
CA LEU A 176 -5.97 -5.71 -9.59
C LEU A 176 -5.14 -4.46 -9.87
N ASN A 177 -3.82 -4.56 -9.73
CA ASN A 177 -2.95 -3.42 -9.99
C ASN A 177 -2.53 -3.37 -11.46
N MET A 178 -3.29 -2.64 -12.26
CA MET A 178 -3.02 -2.47 -13.70
C MET A 178 -1.65 -1.86 -13.99
N ARG A 179 -1.09 -1.05 -13.07
CA ARG A 179 0.24 -0.44 -13.25
C ARG A 179 1.36 -1.49 -13.20
N LEU A 180 1.22 -2.52 -12.38
CA LEU A 180 2.18 -3.64 -12.34
C LEU A 180 2.10 -4.49 -13.61
N LEU A 181 0.88 -4.72 -14.11
CA LEU A 181 0.65 -5.44 -15.37
C LEU A 181 1.26 -4.74 -16.59
N ILE A 182 1.26 -3.40 -16.61
CA ILE A 182 1.76 -2.60 -17.73
C ILE A 182 3.29 -2.39 -17.68
N ALA A 183 3.87 -2.43 -16.49
CA ALA A 183 5.31 -2.20 -16.30
C ALA A 183 6.19 -3.34 -16.83
N GLU A 184 5.64 -4.54 -17.03
CA GLU A 184 6.39 -5.67 -17.59
C GLU A 184 6.32 -5.67 -19.12
N GLU A 185 7.47 -5.63 -19.80
CA GLU A 185 7.52 -5.49 -21.26
C GLU A 185 7.27 -6.81 -22.02
N GLU A 186 7.51 -7.98 -21.41
CA GLU A 186 7.50 -9.29 -22.08
C GLU A 186 6.22 -10.11 -21.76
N ASN A 187 5.48 -10.51 -22.80
CA ASN A 187 4.26 -11.35 -22.73
C ASN A 187 3.06 -10.80 -21.92
N ARG A 188 2.94 -9.47 -21.77
CA ARG A 188 1.86 -8.76 -21.05
C ARG A 188 0.45 -9.26 -21.41
N GLY A 189 0.13 -9.33 -22.71
CA GLY A 189 -1.18 -9.78 -23.19
C GLY A 189 -1.47 -11.26 -22.93
N GLU A 190 -0.46 -12.16 -22.98
CA GLU A 190 -0.66 -13.57 -22.68
C GLU A 190 -0.90 -13.82 -21.19
N LYS A 191 -0.18 -13.12 -20.31
CA LYS A 191 -0.38 -13.21 -18.86
C LYS A 191 -1.77 -12.70 -18.48
N LEU A 192 -2.20 -11.58 -19.05
CA LEU A 192 -3.54 -11.03 -18.82
C LEU A 192 -4.64 -11.98 -19.31
N LYS A 193 -4.48 -12.61 -20.49
CA LYS A 193 -5.40 -13.63 -20.98
C LYS A 193 -5.50 -14.84 -20.05
N LYS A 194 -4.35 -15.34 -19.57
CA LYS A 194 -4.31 -16.45 -18.61
C LYS A 194 -5.04 -16.07 -17.32
N LEU A 195 -4.76 -14.89 -16.76
CA LEU A 195 -5.42 -14.36 -15.57
C LEU A 195 -6.94 -14.33 -15.75
N MET A 196 -7.43 -13.81 -16.88
CA MET A 196 -8.86 -13.74 -17.18
C MET A 196 -9.51 -15.11 -17.35
N GLU A 197 -8.88 -16.04 -18.07
CA GLU A 197 -9.40 -17.39 -18.21
C GLU A 197 -9.49 -18.11 -16.85
N MET A 198 -8.53 -17.85 -15.97
CA MET A 198 -8.50 -18.43 -14.63
C MET A 198 -9.64 -17.88 -13.77
N ILE A 199 -9.84 -16.56 -13.77
CA ILE A 199 -10.93 -15.90 -13.03
C ILE A 199 -12.30 -16.34 -13.56
N LYS A 200 -12.42 -16.52 -14.88
CA LYS A 200 -13.64 -17.04 -15.52
C LYS A 200 -13.97 -18.47 -15.09
N ARG A 201 -12.95 -19.32 -14.88
CA ARG A 201 -13.16 -20.71 -14.46
C ARG A 201 -13.59 -20.83 -13.00
N SER A 202 -13.10 -19.96 -12.13
CA SER A 202 -13.40 -20.01 -10.71
C SER A 202 -14.75 -19.37 -10.37
N GLY A 203 -15.16 -18.30 -11.04
CA GLY A 203 -16.51 -17.71 -10.91
C GLY A 203 -16.82 -17.04 -9.56
N ASP A 204 -15.91 -17.12 -8.58
CA ASP A 204 -16.12 -16.64 -7.20
C ASP A 204 -15.37 -15.34 -6.85
N TYR A 205 -14.72 -14.72 -7.84
CA TYR A 205 -13.89 -13.53 -7.63
C TYR A 205 -14.57 -12.27 -8.17
N ILE A 206 -14.62 -11.24 -7.32
CA ILE A 206 -14.98 -9.88 -7.73
C ILE A 206 -13.68 -9.09 -7.90
N LEU A 207 -13.46 -8.57 -9.09
CA LEU A 207 -12.27 -7.77 -9.39
C LEU A 207 -12.53 -6.29 -9.14
N PHE A 208 -11.70 -5.67 -8.31
CA PHE A 208 -11.63 -4.21 -8.19
C PHE A 208 -10.50 -3.69 -9.07
N ILE A 209 -10.86 -2.81 -10.00
CA ILE A 209 -9.93 -2.13 -10.90
C ILE A 209 -10.03 -0.64 -10.56
N ASP A 210 -8.94 -0.07 -10.08
CA ASP A 210 -8.81 1.37 -9.94
C ASP A 210 -8.46 1.98 -11.31
N GLU A 211 -9.01 3.15 -11.63
CA GLU A 211 -8.80 3.82 -12.92
C GLU A 211 -9.17 2.93 -14.13
N VAL A 212 -10.32 2.25 -14.10
CA VAL A 212 -10.73 1.27 -15.13
C VAL A 212 -10.69 1.83 -16.55
N LEU A 213 -11.00 3.12 -16.68
CA LEU A 213 -11.26 3.78 -17.96
C LEU A 213 -10.09 4.56 -18.54
N THR A 214 -9.04 4.82 -17.75
CA THR A 214 -7.81 5.48 -18.23
C THR A 214 -7.12 4.68 -19.33
N PHE A 215 -7.40 3.37 -19.41
CA PHE A 215 -6.86 2.46 -20.43
C PHE A 215 -7.72 2.34 -21.71
N PHE A 216 -9.00 2.72 -21.66
CA PHE A 216 -9.89 2.72 -22.84
C PHE A 216 -9.80 4.01 -23.64
N GLY A 217 -9.00 4.97 -23.16
CA GLY A 217 -8.73 6.23 -23.82
C GLY A 217 -7.86 6.15 -25.05
N ASP A 218 -8.16 7.05 -26.01
CA ASP A 218 -7.40 7.24 -27.24
C ASP A 218 -5.91 7.06 -26.94
N ALA A 219 -5.36 6.04 -27.61
CA ALA A 219 -4.07 5.37 -27.44
C ALA A 219 -2.83 6.29 -27.44
N GLY A 220 -2.77 7.27 -26.54
CA GLY A 220 -1.94 8.46 -26.71
C GLY A 220 -0.61 8.49 -25.96
N GLU A 221 -0.46 7.83 -24.81
CA GLU A 221 0.76 8.05 -23.99
C GLU A 221 1.42 6.79 -23.41
N MET A 222 0.77 5.62 -23.42
CA MET A 222 1.39 4.36 -23.00
C MET A 222 1.03 3.20 -23.91
N GLU A 223 2.02 2.69 -24.64
CA GLU A 223 1.94 1.58 -25.59
C GLU A 223 1.31 0.29 -24.99
N GLY A 224 1.39 0.11 -23.66
CA GLY A 224 0.80 -1.04 -22.95
C GLY A 224 -0.70 -0.96 -22.63
N ALA A 225 -1.31 0.24 -22.65
CA ALA A 225 -2.74 0.40 -22.34
C ALA A 225 -3.64 -0.19 -23.44
N VAL A 226 -3.17 -0.11 -24.69
CA VAL A 226 -3.91 -0.51 -25.90
C VAL A 226 -4.17 -2.02 -25.96
N ASP A 227 -3.18 -2.83 -25.59
CA ASP A 227 -3.30 -4.29 -25.60
C ASP A 227 -4.24 -4.79 -24.49
N ALA A 228 -4.14 -4.21 -23.29
CA ALA A 228 -5.02 -4.54 -22.18
C ALA A 228 -6.49 -4.18 -22.46
N ALA A 229 -6.75 -3.02 -23.06
CA ALA A 229 -8.10 -2.59 -23.44
C ALA A 229 -8.72 -3.53 -24.49
N THR A 230 -7.93 -3.97 -25.47
CA THR A 230 -8.38 -4.91 -26.51
C THR A 230 -8.81 -6.26 -25.92
N ILE A 231 -8.15 -6.70 -24.85
CA ILE A 231 -8.46 -7.96 -24.16
C ILE A 231 -9.63 -7.79 -23.17
N LEU A 232 -9.67 -6.70 -22.40
CA LEU A 232 -10.69 -6.43 -21.38
C LEU A 232 -12.06 -6.10 -21.97
N LYS A 233 -12.12 -5.22 -22.99
CA LYS A 233 -13.39 -4.73 -23.56
C LYS A 233 -14.38 -5.86 -23.92
N PRO A 234 -13.98 -6.89 -24.68
CA PRO A 234 -14.92 -7.94 -25.08
C PRO A 234 -15.43 -8.77 -23.89
N VAL A 235 -14.61 -9.01 -22.88
CA VAL A 235 -14.99 -9.78 -21.68
C VAL A 235 -16.00 -8.99 -20.83
N LEU A 236 -15.77 -7.69 -20.68
CA LEU A 236 -16.66 -6.78 -19.96
C LEU A 236 -18.00 -6.59 -20.69
N CYS A 237 -17.99 -6.38 -22.00
CA CYS A 237 -19.22 -6.23 -22.79
C CYS A 237 -20.10 -7.50 -22.76
N ARG A 238 -19.47 -8.69 -22.67
CA ARG A 238 -20.19 -9.96 -22.55
C ARG A 238 -20.71 -10.22 -21.14
N GLY A 239 -20.27 -9.48 -20.12
CA GLY A 239 -20.66 -9.70 -18.73
C GLY A 239 -20.05 -10.96 -18.11
N GLU A 240 -19.01 -11.53 -18.71
CA GLU A 240 -18.36 -12.76 -18.20
C GLU A 240 -17.53 -12.54 -16.94
N LEU A 241 -17.27 -11.27 -16.59
CA LEU A 241 -16.40 -10.88 -15.51
C LEU A 241 -17.07 -9.79 -14.69
N GLN A 242 -17.35 -10.11 -13.42
CA GLN A 242 -17.90 -9.17 -12.47
C GLN A 242 -16.78 -8.32 -11.88
N CYS A 243 -16.89 -7.00 -12.04
CA CYS A 243 -15.89 -6.07 -11.54
C CYS A 243 -16.52 -4.86 -10.87
N ILE A 244 -15.73 -4.22 -10.01
CA ILE A 244 -16.00 -2.91 -9.43
C ILE A 244 -15.00 -1.96 -10.08
N GLY A 245 -15.50 -0.92 -10.72
CA GLY A 245 -14.65 0.11 -11.29
C GLY A 245 -14.65 1.39 -10.50
N ALA A 246 -13.52 2.08 -10.45
CA ALA A 246 -13.40 3.47 -10.02
C ALA A 246 -12.97 4.34 -11.21
N THR A 247 -13.62 5.48 -11.40
CA THR A 247 -13.34 6.41 -12.51
C THR A 247 -13.88 7.81 -12.23
N THR A 248 -13.33 8.80 -12.92
CA THR A 248 -13.83 10.17 -12.87
C THR A 248 -15.10 10.35 -13.72
N LEU A 249 -15.88 11.39 -13.42
CA LEU A 249 -17.08 11.70 -14.19
C LEU A 249 -16.79 11.99 -15.66
N ASP A 250 -15.65 12.60 -15.97
CA ASP A 250 -15.27 12.96 -17.33
C ASP A 250 -14.92 11.73 -18.17
N GLU A 251 -14.18 10.78 -17.58
CA GLU A 251 -13.86 9.49 -18.19
C GLU A 251 -15.12 8.64 -18.41
N TYR A 252 -16.03 8.61 -17.43
CA TYR A 252 -17.29 7.87 -17.53
C TYR A 252 -18.10 8.32 -18.76
N LYS A 253 -18.25 9.63 -18.95
CA LYS A 253 -18.96 10.21 -20.11
C LYS A 253 -18.24 9.93 -21.42
N LEU A 254 -16.91 9.93 -21.40
CA LEU A 254 -16.13 9.83 -22.62
C LEU A 254 -16.03 8.39 -23.14
N TYR A 255 -16.03 7.38 -22.24
CA TYR A 255 -15.80 5.98 -22.58
C TYR A 255 -16.98 5.02 -22.31
N ILE A 256 -17.73 5.20 -21.22
CA ILE A 256 -18.86 4.31 -20.90
C ILE A 256 -20.15 4.79 -21.55
N GLU A 257 -20.51 6.07 -21.41
CA GLU A 257 -21.78 6.58 -21.98
C GLU A 257 -21.79 6.56 -23.52
N LYS A 258 -20.61 6.60 -24.16
CA LYS A 258 -20.51 6.51 -25.62
C LYS A 258 -20.69 5.09 -26.16
N ASP A 259 -20.41 4.06 -25.36
CA ASP A 259 -20.46 2.67 -25.80
C ASP A 259 -21.67 1.94 -25.20
N PRO A 260 -22.71 1.65 -26.01
CA PRO A 260 -23.95 1.05 -25.50
C PRO A 260 -23.75 -0.38 -24.97
N ALA A 261 -22.66 -1.07 -25.32
CA ALA A 261 -22.36 -2.39 -24.77
C ALA A 261 -21.86 -2.28 -23.33
N LEU A 262 -20.99 -1.30 -23.04
CA LEU A 262 -20.47 -1.06 -21.69
C LEU A 262 -21.55 -0.45 -20.79
N GLU A 263 -22.35 0.49 -21.30
CA GLU A 263 -23.45 1.13 -20.55
C GLU A 263 -24.48 0.09 -20.05
N ARG A 264 -24.72 -0.98 -20.80
CA ARG A 264 -25.63 -2.05 -20.39
C ARG A 264 -25.10 -2.84 -19.20
N GLN A 265 -23.79 -3.05 -19.14
CA GLN A 265 -23.12 -3.89 -18.15
C GLN A 265 -22.74 -3.13 -16.89
N PHE A 266 -22.44 -1.83 -17.01
CA PHE A 266 -22.03 -1.02 -15.88
C PHE A 266 -23.20 -0.24 -15.27
N ARG A 267 -23.28 -0.22 -13.93
CA ARG A 267 -24.22 0.62 -13.19
C ARG A 267 -23.46 1.77 -12.50
N PRO A 268 -23.80 3.04 -12.78
CA PRO A 268 -23.14 4.16 -12.13
C PRO A 268 -23.57 4.30 -10.67
N VAL A 269 -22.59 4.47 -9.78
CA VAL A 269 -22.74 4.78 -8.36
C VAL A 269 -21.96 6.07 -8.09
N LYS A 270 -22.68 7.16 -7.87
CA LYS A 270 -22.06 8.46 -7.62
C LYS A 270 -21.52 8.51 -6.20
N VAL A 271 -20.23 8.82 -6.05
CA VAL A 271 -19.57 9.00 -4.77
C VAL A 271 -19.32 10.50 -4.57
N LEU A 272 -20.00 11.07 -3.58
CA LEU A 272 -19.86 12.48 -3.24
C LEU A 272 -18.74 12.68 -2.22
N LYS A 273 -18.21 13.91 -2.18
CA LYS A 273 -17.30 14.36 -1.12
C LYS A 273 -18.00 14.25 0.23
N TYR A 274 -17.22 13.92 1.25
CA TYR A 274 -17.70 13.86 2.63
C TYR A 274 -18.22 15.23 3.10
N SER A 275 -19.33 15.21 3.84
CA SER A 275 -19.75 16.38 4.61
C SER A 275 -18.81 16.64 5.79
N ILE A 276 -18.87 17.84 6.36
CA ILE A 276 -18.04 18.19 7.52
C ILE A 276 -18.36 17.25 8.70
N ASP A 277 -19.63 16.94 8.90
CA ASP A 277 -20.10 16.07 9.99
C ASP A 277 -19.64 14.62 9.81
N GLU A 278 -19.75 14.07 8.58
CA GLU A 278 -19.20 12.77 8.23
C GLU A 278 -17.67 12.72 8.42
N THR A 279 -16.97 13.77 8.00
CA THR A 279 -15.51 13.86 8.18
C THR A 279 -15.13 13.80 9.66
N VAL A 280 -15.89 14.48 10.52
CA VAL A 280 -15.68 14.41 11.98
C VAL A 280 -15.94 12.99 12.51
N GLU A 281 -16.96 12.30 12.00
CA GLU A 281 -17.28 10.92 12.40
C GLU A 281 -16.17 9.94 11.97
N ILE A 282 -15.66 10.07 10.76
CA ILE A 282 -14.53 9.31 10.23
C ILE A 282 -13.30 9.50 11.13
N LEU A 283 -12.93 10.76 11.41
CA LEU A 283 -11.79 11.07 12.28
C LEU A 283 -11.97 10.50 13.70
N LYS A 284 -13.20 10.46 14.23
CA LYS A 284 -13.51 9.83 15.52
C LYS A 284 -13.34 8.31 15.47
N GLY A 285 -13.69 7.64 14.38
CA GLY A 285 -13.51 6.19 14.24
C GLY A 285 -12.03 5.80 14.13
N PHE A 286 -11.25 6.56 13.36
CA PHE A 286 -9.79 6.38 13.27
C PHE A 286 -9.04 6.73 14.57
N ARG A 287 -9.67 7.49 15.48
CA ARG A 287 -9.07 7.89 16.75
C ARG A 287 -8.51 6.70 17.54
N LYS A 288 -9.21 5.55 17.60
CA LYS A 288 -8.72 4.39 18.36
C LYS A 288 -7.45 3.78 17.75
N GLN A 289 -7.40 3.65 16.43
CA GLN A 289 -6.20 3.16 15.74
C GLN A 289 -5.02 4.11 15.94
N TYR A 290 -5.23 5.41 15.75
CA TYR A 290 -4.17 6.41 15.96
C TYR A 290 -3.78 6.58 17.42
N GLU A 291 -4.72 6.52 18.37
CA GLU A 291 -4.41 6.56 19.80
C GLU A 291 -3.64 5.32 20.21
N ILE A 292 -4.04 4.11 19.80
CA ILE A 292 -3.26 2.89 20.05
C ILE A 292 -1.87 3.03 19.43
N TRP A 293 -1.74 3.56 18.21
CA TRP A 293 -0.43 3.80 17.59
C TRP A 293 0.41 4.81 18.37
N VAL A 294 -0.20 5.90 18.86
CA VAL A 294 0.44 6.94 19.69
C VAL A 294 0.78 6.41 21.09
N TYR A 295 -0.06 5.55 21.68
CA TYR A 295 0.18 4.87 22.95
C TYR A 295 1.25 3.79 22.80
N PHE A 296 1.29 3.06 21.67
CA PHE A 296 2.33 2.09 21.35
C PHE A 296 3.66 2.80 21.09
N LEU A 297 3.65 3.97 20.44
CA LEU A 297 4.79 4.88 20.38
C LEU A 297 5.24 5.32 21.79
N LYS A 298 4.33 5.74 22.66
CA LYS A 298 4.64 6.11 24.06
C LYS A 298 5.10 4.93 24.93
N ARG A 299 4.64 3.71 24.65
CA ARG A 299 5.02 2.48 25.40
C ARG A 299 6.33 1.90 24.86
N SER A 300 6.59 2.04 23.56
CA SER A 300 7.90 1.84 22.93
C SER A 300 8.95 2.82 23.49
N GLU A 301 8.57 4.08 23.77
CA GLU A 301 9.41 5.05 24.48
C GLU A 301 9.78 4.63 25.93
N ALA A 302 8.98 3.77 26.58
CA ALA A 302 9.26 3.29 27.93
C ALA A 302 10.43 2.28 27.98
N ASN A 303 10.76 1.61 26.87
CA ASN A 303 11.95 0.77 26.72
C ASN A 303 13.19 1.61 26.32
N ARG A 304 13.37 2.73 27.04
CA ARG A 304 14.26 3.83 26.66
C ARG A 304 15.73 3.42 26.54
N ARG A 305 16.21 2.40 27.27
CA ARG A 305 17.64 2.04 27.31
C ARG A 305 18.12 1.26 26.08
N SER A 306 17.31 0.35 25.53
CA SER A 306 17.67 -0.43 24.34
C SER A 306 17.43 0.35 23.05
N LEU A 307 16.33 1.10 22.99
CA LEU A 307 16.00 1.95 21.84
C LEU A 307 16.85 3.22 21.74
N LEU A 308 17.41 3.80 22.81
CA LEU A 308 18.30 4.97 22.67
C LEU A 308 19.56 4.68 21.83
N ARG A 309 19.99 3.41 21.73
CA ARG A 309 21.07 3.01 20.82
C ARG A 309 20.61 2.87 19.37
N ALA A 310 19.35 2.49 19.12
CA ALA A 310 18.77 2.33 17.77
C ALA A 310 18.12 3.63 17.22
N ALA A 311 17.48 4.43 18.07
CA ALA A 311 16.80 5.69 17.76
C ALA A 311 17.78 6.85 17.47
N ALA A 312 19.07 6.66 17.71
CA ALA A 312 20.11 7.54 17.16
C ALA A 312 20.12 7.56 15.61
N ALA A 313 19.33 6.69 14.95
CA ALA A 313 19.23 6.59 13.49
C ALA A 313 17.88 7.01 12.87
N MET A 314 16.82 7.35 13.63
CA MET A 314 15.59 7.89 13.01
C MET A 314 15.79 9.38 12.67
N VAL A 315 16.08 9.65 11.40
CA VAL A 315 16.21 11.00 10.85
C VAL A 315 14.82 11.55 10.53
N LEU A 316 14.12 12.08 11.55
CA LEU A 316 12.93 12.88 11.31
C LEU A 316 13.32 14.16 10.55
N LYS A 317 12.72 14.37 9.37
CA LYS A 317 12.95 15.57 8.56
C LYS A 317 12.41 16.78 9.32
N THR A 318 13.31 17.58 9.87
CA THR A 318 12.98 18.83 10.56
C THR A 318 13.13 19.99 9.61
N GLU A 319 12.12 20.84 9.55
CA GLU A 319 12.17 22.08 8.78
C GLU A 319 12.72 23.21 9.66
N LEU A 320 13.26 24.28 9.07
CA LEU A 320 13.79 25.39 9.84
C LEU A 320 12.84 26.57 9.80
N CYS A 321 12.57 27.16 10.96
CA CYS A 321 11.85 28.41 11.04
C CYS A 321 12.62 29.50 10.28
N ARG A 322 11.94 30.18 9.35
CA ARG A 322 12.54 31.24 8.54
C ARG A 322 13.10 32.39 9.38
N PHE A 323 12.43 32.74 10.48
CA PHE A 323 12.79 33.89 11.31
C PHE A 323 13.80 33.51 12.41
N SER A 324 13.48 32.52 13.25
CA SER A 324 14.30 32.19 14.42
C SER A 324 15.45 31.22 14.12
N GLY A 325 15.38 30.46 13.03
CA GLY A 325 16.30 29.37 12.71
C GLY A 325 16.15 28.15 13.61
N ALA A 326 15.09 28.08 14.42
CA ALA A 326 14.78 26.90 15.24
C ALA A 326 14.25 25.75 14.37
N LYS A 327 14.53 24.50 14.77
CA LYS A 327 13.97 23.32 14.13
C LYS A 327 12.48 23.20 14.44
N ILE A 328 11.70 23.00 13.40
CA ILE A 328 10.27 22.74 13.41
C ILE A 328 10.11 21.25 13.11
N TYR A 329 9.44 20.55 14.03
CA TYR A 329 9.10 19.15 13.88
C TYR A 329 7.78 19.02 13.10
N PRO A 330 7.57 17.92 12.36
CA PRO A 330 6.31 17.66 11.68
C PRO A 330 5.10 17.86 12.60
N GLY A 331 4.03 18.48 12.08
CA GLY A 331 2.81 18.80 12.84
C GLY A 331 2.90 20.03 13.76
N LYS A 332 4.02 20.75 13.78
CA LYS A 332 4.17 22.01 14.52
C LYS A 332 4.52 23.18 13.62
N GLY A 333 4.29 24.40 14.12
CA GLY A 333 4.60 25.65 13.43
C GLY A 333 3.42 26.23 12.63
N ILE A 334 3.69 27.32 11.92
CA ILE A 334 2.71 28.09 11.15
C ILE A 334 3.27 28.25 9.75
N ARG A 335 2.53 27.77 8.75
CA ARG A 335 2.81 27.99 7.33
C ARG A 335 2.16 29.32 6.89
N PHE A 336 2.93 30.18 6.26
CA PHE A 336 2.47 31.46 5.71
C PHE A 336 2.86 31.51 4.24
N VAL A 337 1.88 31.71 3.37
CA VAL A 337 2.10 31.88 1.93
C VAL A 337 1.93 33.36 1.61
N ARG A 338 2.95 33.96 1.01
CA ARG A 338 2.92 35.36 0.58
C ARG A 338 2.33 35.45 -0.84
N ALA A 339 1.88 36.64 -1.24
CA ALA A 339 1.29 36.89 -2.55
C ALA A 339 2.21 36.56 -3.75
N ASP A 340 3.53 36.44 -3.53
CA ASP A 340 4.52 35.98 -4.50
C ASP A 340 4.66 34.44 -4.54
N SER A 341 3.67 33.72 -3.99
CA SER A 341 3.64 32.26 -3.82
C SER A 341 4.79 31.69 -2.97
N GLN A 342 5.57 32.52 -2.28
CA GLN A 342 6.63 32.04 -1.40
C GLN A 342 6.06 31.51 -0.07
N VAL A 343 6.43 30.28 0.26
CA VAL A 343 6.03 29.62 1.50
C VAL A 343 7.07 29.86 2.60
N PHE A 344 6.63 30.43 3.71
CA PHE A 344 7.43 30.66 4.90
C PHE A 344 6.91 29.82 6.07
N LEU A 345 7.83 29.16 6.78
CA LEU A 345 7.52 28.38 7.98
C LEU A 345 8.00 29.12 9.22
N PHE A 346 7.10 29.26 10.19
CA PHE A 346 7.37 29.91 11.48
C PHE A 346 7.18 28.94 12.64
N ALA A 347 8.07 28.95 13.62
CA ALA A 347 7.95 28.08 14.78
C ALA A 347 6.76 28.46 15.68
N ASN A 348 6.41 29.75 15.75
CA ASN A 348 5.34 30.28 16.58
C ASN A 348 4.81 31.63 16.04
N SER A 349 3.67 32.09 16.59
CA SER A 349 3.02 33.36 16.22
C SER A 349 3.93 34.58 16.45
N LYS A 350 4.82 34.52 17.45
CA LYS A 350 5.83 35.56 17.73
C LYS A 350 6.81 35.74 16.56
N CYS A 351 7.30 34.63 15.99
CA CYS A 351 8.17 34.64 14.81
C CYS A 351 7.45 35.22 13.59
N LYS A 352 6.19 34.83 13.37
CA LYS A 352 5.35 35.36 12.28
C LYS A 352 5.15 36.87 12.43
N ARG A 353 4.78 37.35 13.62
CA ARG A 353 4.60 38.79 13.91
C ARG A 353 5.88 39.59 13.67
N TYR A 354 7.03 39.11 14.15
CA TYR A 354 8.29 39.80 13.96
C TYR A 354 8.74 39.84 12.49
N PHE A 355 8.42 38.80 11.72
CA PHE A 355 8.64 38.79 10.28
C PHE A 355 7.79 39.85 9.56
N HIS A 356 6.50 39.96 9.87
CA HIS A 356 5.65 41.01 9.31
C HIS A 356 6.11 42.43 9.70
N ASN A 357 6.61 42.59 10.92
CA ASN A 357 7.18 43.86 11.41
C ASN A 357 8.60 44.14 10.89
N ARG A 358 9.13 43.30 9.97
CA ARG A 358 10.46 43.45 9.35
C ARG A 358 11.62 43.58 10.35
N LEU A 359 11.48 42.97 11.52
CA LEU A 359 12.55 42.92 12.52
C LEU A 359 13.71 42.05 12.00
N LYS A 360 14.94 42.49 12.25
CA LYS A 360 16.14 41.73 11.83
C LYS A 360 16.43 40.63 12.85
N PRO A 361 16.43 39.33 12.47
CA PRO A 361 16.76 38.24 13.39
C PRO A 361 18.13 38.40 14.05
N SER A 362 19.11 38.94 13.33
CA SER A 362 20.47 39.20 13.84
C SER A 362 20.54 40.15 15.05
N LYS A 363 19.49 40.91 15.35
CA LYS A 363 19.43 41.80 16.53
C LYS A 363 18.79 41.14 17.74
N LEU A 364 18.19 39.95 17.58
CA LEU A 364 17.43 39.27 18.63
C LEU A 364 18.25 38.12 19.22
N THR A 365 18.60 38.26 20.50
CA THR A 365 19.54 37.41 21.24
C THR A 365 19.24 35.91 21.21
N TRP A 366 17.95 35.55 21.15
CA TRP A 366 17.47 34.17 21.19
C TRP A 366 17.43 33.50 19.81
N THR A 367 17.66 34.21 18.72
CA THR A 367 17.62 33.63 17.36
C THR A 367 18.93 32.92 17.02
N ALA A 368 18.85 31.90 16.16
CA ALA A 368 20.04 31.19 15.69
C ALA A 368 21.04 32.11 14.97
N MET A 369 20.53 33.11 14.24
CA MET A 369 21.35 34.11 13.53
C MET A 369 22.22 34.92 14.49
N TYR A 370 21.63 35.45 15.57
CA TYR A 370 22.38 36.18 16.60
C TYR A 370 23.38 35.26 17.30
N ARG A 371 22.95 34.06 17.72
CA ARG A 371 23.82 33.11 18.44
C ARG A 371 25.03 32.68 17.59
N LYS A 372 24.84 32.53 16.28
CA LYS A 372 25.93 32.27 15.32
C LYS A 372 26.90 33.44 15.20
N GLN A 373 26.40 34.68 15.07
CA GLN A 373 27.24 35.89 15.01
C GLN A 373 28.07 36.09 16.29
N HIS A 374 27.45 35.80 17.44
CA HIS A 374 28.08 35.93 18.75
C HIS A 374 28.75 34.63 19.24
N LYS A 375 29.00 33.67 18.34
CA LYS A 375 29.77 32.44 18.62
C LYS A 375 29.25 31.61 19.81
N LYS A 376 27.95 31.64 20.10
CA LYS A 376 27.35 30.90 21.24
C LYS A 376 27.07 29.41 20.96
N ASP A 377 27.15 28.97 19.71
CA ASP A 377 26.82 27.59 19.28
C ASP A 377 28.06 26.76 18.82
N ILE A 378 29.28 27.19 19.16
CA ILE A 378 30.55 26.57 18.69
C ILE A 378 30.62 25.05 18.96
N ALA A 379 30.11 24.58 20.10
CA ALA A 379 30.19 23.18 20.50
C ALA A 379 29.43 22.22 19.56
N GLN A 380 28.34 22.65 18.92
CA GLN A 380 27.53 21.79 18.05
C GLN A 380 28.08 21.67 16.62
N GLU A 381 28.83 22.66 16.12
CA GLU A 381 29.44 22.62 14.78
C GLU A 381 30.68 21.71 14.72
N ALA A 382 31.44 21.61 15.82
CA ALA A 382 32.63 20.76 15.88
C ALA A 382 32.32 19.25 15.69
N VAL A 383 31.15 18.79 16.17
CA VAL A 383 30.73 17.38 16.07
C VAL A 383 30.39 16.99 14.62
N LYS A 384 29.83 17.90 13.81
CA LYS A 384 29.43 17.60 12.42
C LYS A 384 30.61 17.38 11.46
N LYS A 385 31.79 17.96 11.75
CA LYS A 385 32.98 17.77 10.91
C LYS A 385 33.66 16.40 11.09
N ARG A 386 33.30 15.62 12.12
CA ARG A 386 33.88 14.29 12.41
C ARG A 386 33.19 13.12 11.68
N ARG A 387 32.34 13.35 10.68
CA ARG A 387 31.75 12.25 9.90
C ARG A 387 32.76 11.72 8.87
N ARG A 388 33.27 10.51 9.15
CA ARG A 388 34.21 9.70 8.35
C ARG A 388 33.83 9.71 6.87
N THR A 389 34.73 10.18 6.01
CA THR A 389 34.63 9.99 4.56
C THR A 389 34.95 8.52 4.25
N THR A 390 33.93 7.69 4.08
CA THR A 390 34.12 6.31 3.61
C THR A 390 34.55 6.35 2.14
N LYS A 391 35.82 6.06 1.85
CA LYS A 391 36.31 5.86 0.48
C LYS A 391 35.66 4.57 -0.03
N LYS A 392 34.65 4.66 -0.91
CA LYS A 392 34.15 3.49 -1.65
C LYS A 392 35.28 2.99 -2.55
N PRO A 393 35.73 1.72 -2.44
CA PRO A 393 36.65 1.15 -3.41
C PRO A 393 35.90 1.03 -4.73
N TYR A 394 36.36 1.77 -5.72
CA TYR A 394 35.85 1.67 -7.07
C TYR A 394 36.48 0.44 -7.71
N SER A 395 35.73 -0.68 -7.77
CA SER A 395 36.11 -1.83 -8.57
C SER A 395 35.80 -1.51 -10.03
N ARG A 396 36.82 -1.10 -10.80
CA ARG A 396 36.71 -1.17 -12.27
C ARG A 396 36.75 -2.64 -12.66
N SER A 397 35.77 -3.09 -13.43
CA SER A 397 35.84 -4.36 -14.15
C SER A 397 37.10 -4.37 -15.03
N ILE A 398 37.94 -5.39 -14.85
CA ILE A 398 39.13 -5.66 -15.68
C ILE A 398 38.64 -6.48 -16.87
N VAL A 399 37.82 -5.90 -17.73
CA VAL A 399 37.47 -6.52 -19.02
C VAL A 399 38.16 -5.68 -20.08
N GLY A 400 39.19 -6.24 -20.73
CA GLY A 400 39.91 -5.62 -21.85
C GLY A 400 41.37 -5.18 -21.62
N ALA A 401 42.02 -5.54 -20.51
CA ALA A 401 43.45 -5.27 -20.32
C ALA A 401 44.31 -6.46 -20.82
N THR A 402 45.28 -6.20 -21.69
CA THR A 402 46.23 -7.21 -22.18
C THR A 402 47.15 -7.70 -21.04
N LEU A 403 47.62 -8.96 -21.13
CA LEU A 403 48.40 -9.64 -20.09
C LEU A 403 49.64 -8.84 -19.65
N GLU A 404 50.29 -8.15 -20.59
CA GLU A 404 51.47 -7.31 -20.38
C GLU A 404 51.20 -6.09 -19.49
N VAL A 405 50.03 -5.46 -19.66
CA VAL A 405 49.61 -4.30 -18.84
C VAL A 405 49.35 -4.73 -17.40
N ILE A 406 48.87 -5.96 -17.20
CA ILE A 406 48.62 -6.52 -15.86
C ILE A 406 49.95 -6.86 -15.17
N GLN A 407 50.92 -7.42 -15.90
CA GLN A 407 52.25 -7.75 -15.35
C GLN A 407 53.04 -6.48 -14.98
N LYS A 408 53.05 -5.45 -15.83
CA LYS A 408 53.66 -4.15 -15.50
C LYS A 408 53.01 -3.48 -14.28
N ARG A 409 51.67 -3.53 -14.17
CA ARG A 409 50.97 -3.01 -12.98
C ARG A 409 51.26 -3.80 -11.70
N ARG A 410 51.65 -5.08 -11.80
CA ARG A 410 52.06 -5.90 -10.66
C ARG A 410 53.48 -5.61 -10.19
N THR A 411 54.39 -5.24 -11.11
CA THR A 411 55.79 -4.95 -10.78
C THR A 411 56.04 -3.52 -10.30
N GLU A 412 55.07 -2.61 -10.48
CA GLU A 412 55.14 -1.24 -9.96
C GLU A 412 54.98 -1.17 -8.43
N LYS A 413 56.03 -0.64 -7.77
CA LYS A 413 56.04 -0.34 -6.33
C LYS A 413 54.88 0.59 -5.96
N ALA A 414 54.24 0.32 -4.82
CA ALA A 414 53.03 1.04 -4.37
C ALA A 414 53.22 2.56 -4.27
N GLU A 415 54.42 3.01 -3.85
CA GLU A 415 54.75 4.43 -3.73
C GLU A 415 54.71 5.17 -5.07
N VAL A 416 55.15 4.53 -6.15
CA VAL A 416 55.12 5.11 -7.51
C VAL A 416 53.68 5.22 -8.01
N ARG A 417 52.84 4.24 -7.68
CA ARG A 417 51.40 4.25 -8.01
C ARG A 417 50.65 5.35 -7.26
N ASP A 418 50.97 5.55 -5.98
CA ASP A 418 50.35 6.59 -5.17
C ASP A 418 50.80 7.99 -5.60
N ALA A 419 52.09 8.17 -5.93
CA ALA A 419 52.61 9.43 -6.48
C ALA A 419 51.97 9.78 -7.84
N ALA A 420 51.83 8.81 -8.74
CA ALA A 420 51.15 9.02 -10.03
C ALA A 420 49.67 9.39 -9.86
N ARG A 421 48.98 8.76 -8.90
CA ARG A 421 47.59 9.08 -8.56
C ARG A 421 47.43 10.49 -7.98
N GLU A 422 48.34 10.89 -7.09
CA GLU A 422 48.32 12.24 -6.54
C GLU A 422 48.61 13.31 -7.59
N ALA A 423 49.56 13.07 -8.50
CA ALA A 423 49.84 13.96 -9.63
C ALA A 423 48.61 14.13 -10.54
N ALA A 424 47.95 13.03 -10.92
CA ALA A 424 46.73 13.07 -11.72
C ALA A 424 45.58 13.82 -11.01
N LEU A 425 45.43 13.65 -9.69
CA LEU A 425 44.42 14.39 -8.92
C LEU A 425 44.72 15.89 -8.81
N ARG A 426 45.99 16.29 -8.76
CA ARG A 426 46.38 17.71 -8.81
C ARG A 426 46.06 18.32 -10.16
N GLU A 427 46.37 17.63 -11.25
CA GLU A 427 46.07 18.10 -12.60
C GLU A 427 44.56 18.28 -12.82
N ILE A 428 43.75 17.31 -12.39
CA ILE A 428 42.28 17.41 -12.47
C ILE A 428 41.77 18.61 -11.67
N LYS A 429 42.29 18.84 -10.45
CA LYS A 429 41.91 19.99 -9.63
C LYS A 429 42.28 21.31 -10.29
N GLU A 430 43.43 21.39 -10.95
CA GLU A 430 43.85 22.56 -11.71
C GLU A 430 42.96 22.81 -12.94
N ARG A 431 42.58 21.77 -13.68
CA ARG A 431 41.61 21.89 -14.79
C ARG A 431 40.24 22.37 -14.29
N ILE A 432 39.76 21.86 -13.16
CA ILE A 432 38.51 22.33 -12.53
C ILE A 432 38.64 23.79 -12.07
N LYS A 433 39.81 24.19 -11.56
CA LYS A 433 40.06 25.58 -11.16
C LYS A 433 40.06 26.50 -12.37
N LYS A 434 40.79 26.15 -13.45
CA LYS A 434 40.80 26.91 -14.71
C LYS A 434 39.41 27.08 -15.30
N THR A 435 38.63 26.00 -15.42
CA THR A 435 37.25 26.07 -15.93
C THR A 435 36.32 26.90 -15.03
N LYS A 436 36.51 26.89 -13.70
CA LYS A 436 35.76 27.78 -12.78
C LYS A 436 36.14 29.24 -12.95
N ASP A 437 37.43 29.53 -13.14
CA ASP A 437 37.94 30.88 -13.30
C ASP A 437 37.52 31.45 -14.68
N GLU A 438 37.54 30.65 -15.74
CA GLU A 438 36.96 30.98 -17.05
C GLU A 438 35.45 31.28 -16.97
N LYS A 439 34.68 30.45 -16.24
CA LYS A 439 33.24 30.71 -16.02
C LYS A 439 33.01 32.01 -15.24
N LYS A 440 33.86 32.33 -14.26
CA LYS A 440 33.78 33.61 -13.53
C LYS A 440 34.14 34.80 -14.42
N ALA A 441 35.18 34.68 -15.25
CA ALA A 441 35.58 35.71 -16.20
C ALA A 441 34.47 36.01 -17.22
N LYS A 442 33.88 34.96 -17.83
CA LYS A 442 32.73 35.09 -18.73
C LYS A 442 31.53 35.75 -18.04
N LYS A 443 31.25 35.40 -16.79
CA LYS A 443 30.17 36.02 -16.01
C LYS A 443 30.44 37.50 -15.72
N ALA A 444 31.69 37.87 -15.40
CA ALA A 444 32.08 39.26 -15.19
C ALA A 444 31.99 40.09 -16.48
N GLU A 445 32.36 39.52 -17.63
CA GLU A 445 32.28 40.18 -18.93
C GLU A 445 30.81 40.43 -19.36
N VAL A 446 29.92 39.47 -19.13
CA VAL A 446 28.47 39.62 -19.37
C VAL A 446 27.87 40.72 -18.48
N MET A 447 28.28 40.79 -17.21
CA MET A 447 27.83 41.85 -16.29
C MET A 447 28.37 43.24 -16.69
N ALA A 448 29.60 43.34 -17.19
CA ALA A 448 30.19 44.59 -17.67
C ALA A 448 29.55 45.10 -18.97
N LYS A 449 29.18 44.19 -19.90
CA LYS A 449 28.43 44.55 -21.12
C LYS A 449 27.01 45.04 -20.82
N SER A 450 26.35 44.51 -19.79
CA SER A 450 25.01 44.95 -19.37
C SER A 450 25.01 46.36 -18.74
N GLN A 451 26.12 46.81 -18.14
CA GLN A 451 26.23 48.18 -17.59
C GLN A 451 26.57 49.26 -18.62
N LYS A 452 27.09 48.92 -19.81
CA LYS A 452 27.40 49.89 -20.88
C LYS A 452 26.24 50.16 -21.85
N GLY A 453 25.12 49.47 -21.74
CA GLY A 453 23.95 49.64 -22.62
C GLY A 453 22.91 50.67 -22.18
N GLY A 454 23.07 51.35 -21.04
CA GLY A 454 22.05 52.25 -20.48
C GLY A 454 22.57 53.63 -20.13
N SER A 455 22.93 54.46 -21.13
CA SER A 455 23.16 55.89 -20.92
C SER A 455 23.28 56.66 -22.25
N LYS A 456 22.18 57.25 -22.72
CA LYS A 456 22.05 58.47 -23.55
C LYS A 456 20.55 58.62 -23.91
N GLY A 457 19.83 59.71 -23.66
CA GLY A 457 20.14 60.99 -23.03
C GLY A 457 18.84 61.66 -22.58
N ASN A 458 18.95 62.57 -21.62
CA ASN A 458 17.86 63.40 -21.10
C ASN A 458 18.22 64.85 -21.40
N VAL A 459 17.34 65.64 -22.01
CA VAL A 459 17.45 67.10 -22.19
C VAL A 459 16.07 67.74 -21.96
N PRO A 460 15.96 68.94 -21.34
CA PRO A 460 14.77 69.35 -20.60
C PRO A 460 13.85 70.43 -21.24
N LYS A 461 12.58 70.41 -20.80
CA LYS A 461 11.53 71.46 -20.66
C LYS A 461 11.16 72.42 -21.83
N GLY A 462 9.85 72.45 -22.13
CA GLY A 462 9.08 73.53 -22.77
C GLY A 462 7.57 73.38 -22.48
N ALA A 463 6.81 74.47 -22.38
CA ALA A 463 5.58 74.66 -21.59
C ALA A 463 4.20 74.40 -22.28
N ALA A 464 3.19 74.01 -21.46
CA ALA A 464 1.70 74.26 -21.42
C ALA A 464 0.84 74.32 -22.72
N PRO A 465 -0.49 73.96 -22.74
CA PRO A 465 -1.48 74.22 -21.67
C PRO A 465 -2.59 73.16 -21.35
N LYS A 466 -3.27 73.44 -20.21
CA LYS A 466 -4.58 73.05 -19.58
C LYS A 466 -5.59 72.22 -20.42
N GLY A 467 -6.46 71.32 -19.92
CA GLY A 467 -7.00 70.84 -18.62
C GLY A 467 -8.03 69.70 -18.91
N PRO A 468 -9.00 69.28 -18.05
CA PRO A 468 -9.22 69.54 -16.62
C PRO A 468 -9.17 68.27 -15.72
N LYS A 469 -9.01 68.51 -14.40
CA LYS A 469 -9.15 67.54 -13.31
C LYS A 469 -10.59 67.48 -12.80
N LEU A 470 -11.07 66.28 -12.49
CA LEU A 470 -12.14 66.05 -11.51
C LEU A 470 -11.51 65.75 -10.15
N GLY A 471 -12.05 66.38 -9.10
CA GLY A 471 -11.60 66.28 -7.70
C GLY A 471 -12.04 64.96 -7.04
N GLY A 472 -11.77 64.67 -5.78
CA GLY A 472 -11.33 65.45 -4.63
C GLY A 472 -11.79 64.70 -3.37
N GLY A 473 -11.07 64.86 -2.25
CA GLY A 473 -11.45 64.36 -0.91
C GLY A 473 -10.66 63.11 -0.49
N GLY A 474 -9.70 63.11 0.43
CA GLY A 474 -9.39 64.10 1.47
C GLY A 474 -10.11 63.75 2.78
N GLY A 475 -9.45 63.01 3.66
CA GLY A 475 -9.98 62.67 4.98
C GLY A 475 -8.95 61.94 5.85
N LYS A 476 -8.03 62.71 6.44
CA LYS A 476 -7.22 62.27 7.58
C LYS A 476 -8.05 62.40 8.85
N ARG A 477 -7.96 61.40 9.74
CA ARG A 477 -7.54 61.57 11.12
C ARG A 477 -6.92 60.29 11.64
#